data_AF-A0A160PGN2-F1
#
_entry.id   AF-A0A160PGN2-F1
#
_cell.length_a   1.000
_cell.length_b   1.000
_cell.length_c   1.000
_cell.angle_alpha   90.00
_cell.angle_beta   90.00
_cell.angle_gamma   90.00
#
_symmetry.space_group_name_H-M   'P 1'
#
loop_
_entity.id
_entity.type
_entity.pdbx_description
1 polymer ?
#
loop_
_entity_poly.entity_id
_entity_poly.type
_entity_poly.pdbx_seq_one_letter_code
_entity_poly.pdbx_strand_id
1 'polypeptide(L)'
;MLTFTKAVTTTETTTLETAADIANYVQAEFLRRTGAAPFKVGDRVRITRRDGIPPEFMAGDVGTVMLCDPEFSPLTTLMGVNASGMTIQFPVQTANLELA
;
A
#
# COMPACT_ATOMS: atom_id res chain seq x y z
N MET A 1 36.35 5.37 -24.27
CA MET A 1 35.41 4.33 -23.80
C MET A 1 34.01 4.80 -24.15
N LEU A 2 33.23 4.00 -24.87
CA LEU A 2 31.87 4.37 -25.31
C LEU A 2 30.88 3.37 -24.72
N THR A 3 29.85 3.90 -24.06
CA THR A 3 28.78 3.11 -23.44
C THR A 3 27.54 3.23 -24.30
N PHE A 4 26.92 2.09 -24.64
CA PHE A 4 25.67 2.04 -25.36
C PHE A 4 24.56 1.57 -24.42
N THR A 5 23.50 2.38 -24.30
CA THR A 5 22.29 2.02 -23.58
C THR A 5 21.22 1.62 -24.60
N LYS A 6 20.74 0.38 -24.54
CA LYS A 6 19.64 -0.12 -25.35
C LYS A 6 18.43 -0.35 -24.43
N ALA A 7 17.34 0.35 -24.67
CA ALA A 7 16.04 0.04 -24.07
C ALA A 7 15.33 -1.02 -24.93
N VAL A 8 14.83 -2.08 -24.30
CA VAL A 8 14.01 -3.12 -24.94
C VAL A 8 12.68 -3.18 -24.22
N THR A 9 11.58 -3.06 -24.96
CA THR A 9 10.22 -3.18 -24.44
C THR A 9 9.64 -4.51 -24.88
N THR A 10 9.22 -5.34 -23.92
CA THR A 10 8.51 -6.60 -24.19
C THR A 10 7.04 -6.41 -23.83
N THR A 11 6.14 -6.94 -24.67
CA THR A 11 4.69 -6.96 -24.42
C THR A 11 4.24 -8.41 -24.36
N GLU A 12 3.66 -8.80 -23.22
CA GLU A 12 2.99 -10.09 -23.05
C GLU A 12 1.49 -9.88 -23.03
N THR A 13 0.76 -10.72 -23.75
CA THR A 13 -0.71 -10.69 -23.81
C THR A 13 -1.24 -11.99 -23.26
N THR A 14 -2.08 -11.90 -22.23
CA THR A 14 -2.77 -13.05 -21.64
C THR A 14 -4.27 -12.86 -21.79
N THR A 15 -4.96 -13.85 -22.38
CA THR A 15 -6.42 -13.85 -22.50
C THR A 15 -7.03 -14.56 -21.29
N LEU A 16 -8.03 -13.93 -20.65
CA LEU A 16 -8.79 -14.51 -19.54
C LEU A 16 -10.21 -14.81 -20.04
N GLU A 17 -10.52 -16.08 -20.25
CA GLU A 17 -11.75 -16.49 -20.97
C GLU A 17 -12.89 -16.87 -20.01
N THR A 18 -12.56 -17.38 -18.82
CA THR A 18 -13.55 -17.82 -17.83
C THR A 18 -13.49 -17.00 -16.54
N ALA A 19 -14.57 -17.06 -15.75
CA ALA A 19 -14.57 -16.48 -14.42
C ALA A 19 -13.48 -17.06 -13.50
N ALA A 20 -13.13 -18.35 -13.70
CA ALA A 20 -12.04 -18.99 -12.96
C ALA A 20 -10.67 -18.42 -13.36
N ASP A 21 -10.43 -18.17 -14.65
CA ASP A 21 -9.18 -17.56 -15.12
C ASP A 21 -9.00 -16.15 -14.56
N ILE A 22 -10.10 -15.37 -14.56
CA ILE A 22 -10.11 -14.02 -13.98
C ILE A 22 -9.82 -14.09 -12.48
N ALA A 23 -10.47 -15.00 -11.74
CA ALA A 23 -10.26 -15.14 -10.31
C ALA A 23 -8.81 -15.53 -9.97
N ASN A 24 -8.23 -16.47 -10.72
CA ASN A 24 -6.84 -16.89 -10.55
C ASN A 24 -5.87 -15.75 -10.84
N TYR A 25 -6.09 -15.00 -11.93
CA TYR A 25 -5.26 -13.85 -12.28
C TYR A 25 -5.30 -12.77 -11.19
N VAL A 26 -6.50 -12.39 -10.74
CA VAL A 26 -6.69 -11.39 -9.66
C VAL A 26 -6.02 -11.85 -8.36
N GLN A 27 -6.15 -13.13 -8.02
CA GLN A 27 -5.51 -13.67 -6.81
C GLN A 27 -3.98 -13.69 -6.92
N ALA A 28 -3.43 -14.06 -8.07
CA ALA A 28 -1.99 -14.05 -8.30
C ALA A 28 -1.43 -12.62 -8.18
N GLU A 29 -2.14 -11.65 -8.76
CA GLU A 29 -1.79 -10.23 -8.67
C GLU A 29 -1.87 -9.71 -7.24
N PHE A 30 -2.93 -10.07 -6.50
CA PHE A 30 -3.05 -9.75 -5.08
C PHE A 30 -1.86 -10.29 -4.26
N LEU A 31 -1.46 -11.55 -4.47
CA LEU A 31 -0.33 -12.16 -3.78
C LEU A 31 0.99 -11.47 -4.11
N ARG A 32 1.21 -11.18 -5.41
CA ARG A 32 2.40 -10.47 -5.88
C ARG A 32 2.52 -9.09 -5.21
N ARG A 33 1.44 -8.32 -5.20
CA ARG A 33 1.40 -6.97 -4.61
C ARG A 33 1.56 -6.99 -3.09
N THR A 34 0.85 -7.89 -2.41
CA THR A 34 0.96 -8.05 -0.95
C THR A 34 2.37 -8.49 -0.54
N GLY A 35 3.01 -9.34 -1.35
CA GLY A 35 4.41 -9.71 -1.19
C GLY A 35 5.35 -8.51 -1.31
N ALA A 36 5.12 -7.64 -2.29
CA ALA A 36 5.93 -6.44 -2.56
C ALA A 36 5.59 -5.23 -1.66
N ALA A 37 4.50 -5.26 -0.90
CA ALA A 37 4.08 -4.15 -0.05
C ALA A 37 5.17 -3.75 0.97
N PRO A 38 5.48 -2.45 1.13
CA PRO A 38 6.51 -1.96 2.05
C PRO A 38 6.16 -2.24 3.52
N PHE A 39 4.86 -2.31 3.82
CA PHE A 39 4.33 -2.70 5.12
C PHE A 39 3.39 -3.88 4.97
N LYS A 40 3.33 -4.73 6.00
CA LYS A 40 2.45 -5.88 6.09
C LYS A 40 1.25 -5.56 6.99
N VAL A 41 0.14 -6.25 6.74
CA VAL A 41 -1.05 -6.14 7.60
C VAL A 41 -0.67 -6.53 9.03
N GLY A 42 -1.05 -5.70 10.00
CA GLY A 42 -0.69 -5.87 11.40
C GLY A 42 0.60 -5.16 11.82
N ASP A 43 1.41 -4.64 10.88
CA ASP A 43 2.58 -3.84 11.22
C ASP A 43 2.17 -2.59 12.00
N ARG A 44 2.95 -2.27 13.03
CA ARG A 44 2.86 -1.00 13.74
C ARG A 44 3.72 0.02 13.03
N VAL A 45 3.14 1.18 12.74
CA VAL A 45 3.82 2.24 12.03
C VAL A 45 3.71 3.57 12.77
N ARG A 46 4.72 4.40 12.58
CA ARG A 46 4.75 5.79 13.01
C ARG A 46 4.53 6.71 11.80
N ILE A 47 3.73 7.74 11.99
CA ILE A 47 3.50 8.80 11.02
C ILE A 47 4.60 9.86 11.21
N THR A 48 5.41 10.07 10.18
CA THR A 48 6.52 11.03 10.20
C THR A 48 6.14 12.39 9.63
N ARG A 49 5.06 12.44 8.83
CA ARG A 49 4.49 13.68 8.25
C ARG A 49 2.97 13.58 8.17
N ARG A 50 2.26 14.66 8.49
CA ARG A 50 0.79 14.69 8.56
C ARG A 50 0.09 15.24 7.32
N ASP A 51 0.76 15.27 6.18
CA ASP A 51 0.19 15.82 4.95
C ASP A 51 -1.09 15.06 4.55
N GLY A 52 -2.23 15.76 4.53
CA GLY A 52 -3.54 15.19 4.20
C GLY A 52 -4.22 14.43 5.36
N ILE A 53 -3.68 14.48 6.58
CA ILE A 53 -4.28 13.85 7.76
C ILE A 53 -4.94 14.94 8.62
N PRO A 54 -6.27 14.88 8.86
CA PRO A 54 -6.94 15.78 9.79
C PRO A 54 -6.25 15.76 11.18
N PRO A 55 -6.11 16.91 11.85
CA PRO A 55 -5.41 17.00 13.14
C PRO A 55 -6.07 16.14 14.24
N GLU A 56 -7.37 15.90 14.16
CA GLU A 56 -8.14 15.10 15.09
C GLU A 56 -7.99 13.58 14.88
N PHE A 57 -7.36 13.13 13.79
CA PHE A 57 -7.18 11.71 13.47
C PHE A 57 -5.79 11.21 13.90
N MET A 58 -5.63 9.89 14.00
CA MET A 58 -4.33 9.23 14.27
C MET A 58 -3.58 9.87 15.45
N ALA A 59 -4.26 9.98 16.60
CA ALA A 59 -3.67 10.56 17.78
C ALA A 59 -2.44 9.78 18.22
N GLY A 60 -1.38 10.51 18.59
CA GLY A 60 -0.07 9.93 18.90
C GLY A 60 0.77 9.57 17.67
N ASP A 61 0.33 9.91 16.46
CA ASP A 61 1.05 9.68 15.21
C ASP A 61 1.44 8.21 15.00
N VAL A 62 0.55 7.30 15.43
CA VAL A 62 0.73 5.85 15.32
C VAL A 62 -0.49 5.19 14.71
N GLY A 63 -0.26 4.06 14.06
CA GLY A 63 -1.33 3.23 13.53
C GLY A 63 -0.90 1.78 13.33
N THR A 64 -1.88 0.93 13.10
CA THR A 64 -1.68 -0.46 12.65
C THR A 64 -2.12 -0.58 11.21
N VAL A 65 -1.28 -1.19 10.37
CA VAL A 65 -1.58 -1.37 8.95
C VAL A 65 -2.73 -2.37 8.78
N MET A 66 -3.80 -1.91 8.13
CA MET A 66 -4.96 -2.74 7.79
C MET A 66 -4.89 -3.24 6.35
N LEU A 67 -4.37 -2.41 5.43
CA LEU A 67 -4.19 -2.73 4.02
C LEU A 67 -3.11 -1.83 3.41
N CYS A 68 -2.21 -2.40 2.60
CA CYS A 68 -1.18 -1.67 1.87
C CYS A 68 -1.02 -2.26 0.46
N ASP A 69 -1.29 -1.48 -0.59
CA ASP A 69 -0.98 -1.84 -1.99
C ASP A 69 -0.17 -0.70 -2.63
N PRO A 70 1.17 -0.71 -2.52
CA PRO A 70 2.02 0.40 -2.93
C PRO A 70 2.09 0.61 -4.45
N GLU A 71 1.72 -0.39 -5.25
CA GLU A 71 1.99 -0.34 -6.69
C GLU A 71 0.97 0.54 -7.43
N PHE A 72 -0.26 0.61 -6.94
CA PHE A 72 -1.32 1.44 -7.50
C PHE A 72 -1.89 2.46 -6.52
N SER A 73 -1.73 2.25 -5.21
CA SER A 73 -2.19 3.18 -4.20
C SER A 73 -0.98 3.77 -3.45
N PRO A 74 -0.72 5.08 -3.54
CA PRO A 74 0.27 5.73 -2.68
C PRO A 74 -0.20 5.80 -1.22
N LEU A 75 -1.31 5.14 -0.87
CA LEU A 75 -1.96 5.16 0.43
C LEU A 75 -1.91 3.78 1.09
N THR A 76 -1.66 3.80 2.39
CA THR A 76 -1.78 2.68 3.32
C THR A 76 -2.95 2.95 4.25
N THR A 77 -3.89 2.02 4.36
CA THR A 77 -5.01 2.13 5.31
C THR A 77 -4.53 1.74 6.69
N LEU A 78 -4.65 2.67 7.63
CA LEU A 78 -4.29 2.44 9.03
C LEU A 78 -5.54 2.36 9.90
N MET A 79 -5.45 1.55 10.94
CA MET A 79 -6.30 1.65 12.13
C MET A 79 -5.56 2.47 13.18
N GLY A 80 -6.21 3.49 13.71
CA GLY A 80 -5.69 4.31 14.80
C GLY A 80 -6.83 4.83 15.67
N VAL A 81 -6.54 5.82 16.51
CA VAL A 81 -7.54 6.47 17.37
C VAL A 81 -7.66 7.95 17.01
N ASN A 82 -8.86 8.50 17.11
CA ASN A 82 -9.07 9.94 16.97
C ASN A 82 -8.94 10.66 18.34
N ALA A 83 -9.04 11.98 18.35
CA ALA A 83 -8.92 12.81 19.56
C ALA A 83 -9.99 12.51 20.64
N SER A 84 -11.10 11.88 20.28
CA SER A 84 -12.14 11.45 21.23
C SER A 84 -11.92 10.03 21.77
N GLY A 85 -10.81 9.37 21.42
CA GLY A 85 -10.49 7.99 21.83
C GLY A 85 -11.24 6.90 21.06
N MET A 86 -11.90 7.24 19.95
CA MET A 86 -12.59 6.27 19.10
C MET A 86 -11.62 5.67 18.08
N THR A 87 -11.69 4.35 17.89
CA THR A 87 -10.96 3.67 16.81
C THR A 87 -11.51 4.08 15.45
N ILE A 88 -10.63 4.48 14.54
CA ILE A 88 -10.96 4.87 13.18
C ILE A 88 -10.08 4.13 12.16
N GLN A 89 -10.58 4.00 10.94
CA GLN A 89 -9.79 3.59 9.78
C GLN A 89 -9.58 4.78 8.86
N PHE A 90 -8.35 5.05 8.46
CA PHE A 90 -8.04 6.19 7.59
C PHE A 90 -6.87 5.88 6.64
N PRO A 91 -6.99 6.22 5.35
CA PRO A 91 -5.89 6.09 4.40
C PRO A 91 -4.85 7.19 4.60
N VAL A 92 -3.58 6.81 4.74
CA VAL A 92 -2.44 7.72 4.91
C VAL A 92 -1.43 7.50 3.79
N GLN A 93 -0.76 8.56 3.31
CA GLN A 93 0.29 8.40 2.32
C GLN A 93 1.40 7.47 2.83
N THR A 94 1.68 6.41 2.08
CA THR A 94 2.68 5.38 2.42
C THR A 94 4.06 6.01 2.64
N ALA A 95 4.40 7.06 1.89
CA ALA A 95 5.67 7.78 2.02
C ALA A 95 5.83 8.56 3.34
N ASN A 96 4.75 8.70 4.12
CA ASN A 96 4.76 9.38 5.42
C ASN A 96 4.90 8.39 6.58
N LEU A 97 5.06 7.09 6.32
CA LEU A 97 5.09 6.04 7.34
C LEU A 97 6.48 5.43 7.50
N GLU A 98 6.77 4.95 8.71
CA GLU A 98 7.91 4.10 9.02
C GLU A 98 7.52 3.03 10.04
N LEU A 99 8.29 1.94 10.14
CA LEU A 99 8.08 0.93 11.18
C LEU A 99 8.34 1.53 12.57
N ALA A 100 7.45 1.23 13.51
CA ALA A 100 7.51 1.71 14.90
C ALA A 100 8.29 0.78 15.82
#